data_AF-A0A3N1D865-F1
#
_entry.id   AF-A0A3N1D865-F1
#
_cell.length_a   1.000
_cell.length_b   1.000
_cell.length_c   1.000
_cell.angle_alpha   90.00
_cell.angle_beta   90.00
_cell.angle_gamma   90.00
#
_symmetry.space_group_name_H-M   'P 1'
#
loop_
_entity.id
_entity.type
_entity.pdbx_description
1 polymer ?
#
loop_
_entity_poly.entity_id
_entity_poly.type
_entity_poly.pdbx_seq_one_letter_code
_entity_poly.pdbx_strand_id
1 'polypeptide(L)'
;MMDTYDRELEEAEGAVGAEIPAARLHRDQWRALEEPADLHLKSGLVELFAAEIAVARLRHDPDHRPCVFDPYHPPASRQAVWRPADAAPRPVACCPADAALLNAGKPPAARKTPSLDGMTPLWDGTETDAYWLLGHHAMTGTAPLTSAYQQTPMGRTLARLLHHR
;
A
#
# COMPACT_ATOMS: atom_id res chain seq x y z
N MET A 1 25.70 -17.48 -15.80
CA MET A 1 25.44 -16.17 -16.44
C MET A 1 24.17 -15.68 -15.80
N MET A 2 24.24 -14.68 -14.92
CA MET A 2 23.04 -14.08 -14.32
C MET A 2 22.20 -13.48 -15.44
N ASP A 3 20.88 -13.69 -15.37
CA ASP A 3 19.96 -12.99 -16.28
C ASP A 3 19.98 -11.50 -15.96
N THR A 4 19.60 -10.69 -16.94
CA THR A 4 19.43 -9.24 -16.87
C THR A 4 18.62 -8.85 -15.64
N TYR A 5 17.57 -9.62 -15.34
CA TYR A 5 16.74 -9.44 -14.15
C TYR A 5 17.52 -9.59 -12.84
N ASP A 6 18.35 -10.63 -12.71
CA ASP A 6 19.11 -10.88 -11.49
C ASP A 6 20.12 -9.77 -11.23
N ARG A 7 20.73 -9.22 -12.29
CA ARG A 7 21.67 -8.08 -12.18
C ARG A 7 20.95 -6.78 -11.82
N GLU A 8 19.81 -6.49 -12.44
CA GLU A 8 18.99 -5.31 -12.09
C GLU A 8 18.49 -5.38 -10.65
N LEU A 9 18.16 -6.59 -10.18
CA LEU A 9 17.78 -6.83 -8.79
C LEU A 9 18.97 -6.58 -7.85
N GLU A 10 20.14 -7.12 -8.16
CA GLU A 10 21.36 -6.97 -7.35
C GLU A 10 21.86 -5.51 -7.31
N GLU A 11 21.75 -4.77 -8.42
CA GLU A 11 22.05 -3.33 -8.48
C GLU A 11 21.04 -2.50 -7.67
N ALA A 12 19.75 -2.80 -7.77
CA ALA A 12 18.73 -2.14 -6.96
C ALA A 12 18.92 -2.43 -5.47
N GLU A 13 19.26 -3.68 -5.10
CA GLU A 13 19.60 -4.09 -3.75
C GLU A 13 20.88 -3.41 -3.24
N GLY A 14 21.89 -3.24 -4.08
CA GLY A 14 23.10 -2.49 -3.74
C GLY A 14 22.83 -1.00 -3.49
N ALA A 15 21.95 -0.40 -4.31
CA ALA A 15 21.58 1.01 -4.20
C ALA A 15 20.79 1.35 -2.93
N VAL A 16 20.00 0.40 -2.41
CA VAL A 16 19.16 0.60 -1.21
C VAL A 16 19.56 -0.27 -0.02
N GLY A 17 20.63 -1.05 -0.14
CA GLY A 17 20.98 -2.11 0.81
C GLY A 17 21.25 -1.62 2.23
N ALA A 18 21.81 -0.42 2.37
CA ALA A 18 21.99 0.25 3.66
C ALA A 18 20.66 0.62 4.34
N GLU A 19 19.61 0.86 3.55
CA GLU A 19 18.29 1.30 4.01
C GLU A 19 17.35 0.13 4.33
N ILE A 20 17.64 -1.09 3.84
CA ILE A 20 16.83 -2.30 4.05
C ILE A 20 16.57 -2.60 5.54
N PRO A 21 17.56 -2.55 6.45
CA PRO A 21 17.33 -2.76 7.88
C PRO A 21 16.38 -1.72 8.49
N ALA A 22 16.55 -0.44 8.12
CA ALA A 22 15.69 0.64 8.57
C ALA A 22 14.25 0.47 8.05
N ALA A 23 14.10 0.06 6.78
CA ALA A 23 12.80 -0.22 6.17
C ALA A 23 12.05 -1.33 6.91
N ARG A 24 12.74 -2.42 7.27
CA ARG A 24 12.15 -3.51 8.06
C ARG A 24 11.70 -3.04 9.44
N LEU A 25 12.55 -2.27 10.13
CA LEU A 25 12.20 -1.73 11.44
C LEU A 25 10.98 -0.82 11.35
N HIS A 26 10.92 0.06 10.35
CA HIS A 26 9.80 0.96 10.15
C HIS A 26 8.49 0.19 9.90
N ARG A 27 8.51 -0.77 8.97
CA ARG A 27 7.40 -1.68 8.71
C ARG A 27 6.93 -2.40 9.98
N ASP A 28 7.87 -2.96 10.75
CA ASP A 28 7.56 -3.75 11.94
C ASP A 28 7.00 -2.87 13.07
N GLN A 29 7.52 -1.65 13.24
CA GLN A 29 6.97 -0.65 14.15
C GLN A 29 5.53 -0.30 13.79
N TRP A 30 5.25 -0.08 12.50
CA TRP A 30 3.91 0.24 12.04
C TRP A 30 2.91 -0.89 12.21
N ARG A 31 3.36 -2.13 11.95
CA ARG A 31 2.57 -3.33 12.23
C ARG A 31 2.23 -3.46 13.72
N ALA A 32 3.12 -3.02 14.60
CA ALA A 32 2.94 -3.15 16.05
C ALA A 32 1.98 -2.10 16.65
N LEU A 33 1.55 -1.08 15.89
CA LEU A 33 0.62 -0.06 16.37
C LEU A 33 -0.83 -0.59 16.37
N GLU A 34 -1.45 -0.65 17.54
CA GLU A 34 -2.85 -1.08 17.72
C GLU A 34 -3.85 -0.10 17.09
N GLU A 35 -3.58 1.21 17.17
CA GLU A 35 -4.35 2.24 16.47
C GLU A 35 -3.53 2.89 15.35
N PRO A 36 -4.01 2.87 14.09
CA PRO A 36 -3.34 3.40 12.91
C PRO A 36 -2.91 4.86 12.84
N ALA A 37 -3.22 5.68 13.84
CA ALA A 37 -2.79 7.08 13.89
C ALA A 37 -1.37 7.09 14.52
N ASP A 38 -0.27 7.50 13.88
CA ASP A 38 -0.10 8.59 12.93
C ASP A 38 0.95 8.25 11.87
N LEU A 39 0.49 8.15 10.63
CA LEU A 39 1.34 8.13 9.45
C LEU A 39 1.84 9.55 9.14
N HIS A 40 2.69 10.16 9.97
CA HIS A 40 3.43 11.31 9.45
C HIS A 40 4.57 10.83 8.57
N LEU A 41 4.22 10.35 7.37
CA LEU A 41 5.19 10.00 6.35
C LEU A 41 5.87 11.28 5.87
N LYS A 42 7.13 11.45 6.26
CA LYS A 42 7.96 12.53 5.77
C LYS A 42 8.32 12.26 4.31
N SER A 43 8.27 13.29 3.47
CA SER A 43 8.68 13.19 2.07
C SER A 43 10.12 12.72 1.86
N GLY A 44 11.00 12.87 2.86
CA GLY A 44 12.35 12.30 2.86
C GLY A 44 12.41 10.77 2.97
N LEU A 45 11.28 10.08 3.16
CA LEU A 45 11.21 8.61 3.27
C LEU A 45 11.04 7.89 1.94
N VAL A 46 11.10 8.60 0.81
CA VAL A 46 10.99 7.98 -0.52
C VAL A 46 12.05 6.89 -0.73
N GLU A 47 13.28 7.12 -0.26
CA GLU A 47 14.36 6.12 -0.29
C GLU A 47 14.04 4.90 0.60
N LEU A 48 13.40 5.13 1.75
CA LEU A 48 12.93 4.05 2.63
C LEU A 48 11.83 3.22 1.96
N PHE A 49 10.90 3.82 1.22
CA PHE A 49 9.88 3.08 0.47
C PHE A 49 10.48 2.28 -0.68
N ALA A 50 11.48 2.83 -1.37
CA ALA A 50 12.24 2.07 -2.37
C ALA A 50 12.90 0.83 -1.73
N ALA A 51 13.44 0.98 -0.52
CA ALA A 51 13.95 -0.15 0.26
C ALA A 51 12.85 -1.12 0.72
N GLU A 52 11.65 -0.64 1.09
CA GLU A 52 10.50 -1.51 1.39
C GLU A 52 10.04 -2.33 0.18
N ILE A 53 10.01 -1.73 -1.02
CA ILE A 53 9.78 -2.45 -2.29
C ILE A 53 10.83 -3.55 -2.48
N ALA A 54 12.12 -3.25 -2.25
CA ALA A 54 13.20 -4.23 -2.36
C ALA A 54 13.05 -5.37 -1.33
N VAL A 55 12.64 -5.07 -0.09
CA VAL A 55 12.34 -6.10 0.92
C VAL A 55 11.14 -6.96 0.52
N ALA A 56 10.09 -6.36 -0.03
CA ALA A 56 8.91 -7.09 -0.49
C ALA A 56 9.27 -8.09 -1.60
N ARG A 57 10.19 -7.73 -2.51
CA ARG A 57 10.74 -8.64 -3.53
C ARG A 57 11.42 -9.87 -2.92
N LEU A 58 12.25 -9.66 -1.90
CA LEU A 58 13.04 -10.72 -1.25
C LEU A 58 12.22 -11.73 -0.42
N ARG A 59 11.04 -11.31 0.07
CA ARG A 59 10.16 -12.15 0.91
C ARG A 59 8.86 -12.54 0.20
N HIS A 60 8.87 -12.53 -1.13
CA HIS A 60 7.68 -12.77 -1.93
C HIS A 60 7.02 -14.11 -1.58
N ASP A 61 5.84 -14.01 -0.98
CA ASP A 61 4.86 -15.08 -0.94
C ASP A 61 3.89 -14.85 -2.12
N PRO A 62 3.92 -15.71 -3.16
CA PRO A 62 3.08 -15.56 -4.35
C PRO A 62 1.59 -15.63 -4.08
N ASP A 63 1.17 -16.13 -2.91
CA ASP A 63 -0.22 -16.26 -2.51
C ASP A 63 -0.67 -15.13 -1.57
N HIS A 64 0.27 -14.39 -0.98
CA HIS A 64 -0.05 -13.23 -0.16
C HIS A 64 -0.63 -12.12 -1.04
N ARG A 65 -1.75 -11.53 -0.64
CA ARG A 65 -2.34 -10.35 -1.29
C ARG A 65 -2.63 -9.31 -0.19
N PRO A 66 -2.10 -8.07 -0.26
CA PRO A 66 -2.40 -7.07 0.75
C PRO A 66 -3.88 -6.70 0.72
N CYS A 67 -4.46 -6.43 1.89
CA CYS A 67 -5.79 -5.81 1.95
C CYS A 67 -5.72 -4.39 1.42
N VAL A 68 -6.68 -4.00 0.58
CA VAL A 68 -6.70 -2.67 -0.04
C VAL A 68 -6.96 -1.53 0.94
N PHE A 69 -7.46 -1.80 2.15
CA PHE A 69 -7.76 -0.78 3.15
C PHE A 69 -6.64 -0.57 4.18
N ASP A 70 -5.85 -1.61 4.42
CA ASP A 70 -4.61 -1.56 5.21
C ASP A 70 -3.76 -2.79 4.85
N PRO A 71 -2.58 -2.62 4.21
CA PRO A 71 -1.66 -3.72 3.91
C PRO A 71 -1.25 -4.58 5.11
N TYR A 72 -1.40 -4.12 6.35
CA TYR A 72 -1.14 -4.90 7.56
C TYR A 72 -2.32 -5.72 8.05
N HIS A 73 -3.51 -5.56 7.49
CA HIS A 73 -4.60 -6.51 7.72
C HIS A 73 -4.21 -7.91 7.24
N PRO A 74 -4.92 -8.96 7.71
CA PRO A 74 -4.80 -10.27 7.11
C PRO A 74 -4.98 -10.23 5.59
N PRO A 75 -4.40 -11.19 4.84
CA PRO A 75 -4.43 -11.17 3.39
C PRO A 75 -5.84 -11.01 2.81
N ALA A 76 -5.92 -10.30 1.69
CA ALA A 76 -7.14 -10.16 0.92
C ALA A 76 -7.61 -11.53 0.43
N SER A 77 -8.68 -12.03 1.05
CA SER A 77 -9.24 -13.37 0.82
C SER A 77 -10.76 -13.34 0.59
N ARG A 78 -11.33 -12.14 0.49
CA ARG A 78 -12.74 -11.87 0.20
C ARG A 78 -12.86 -10.76 -0.83
N GLN A 79 -13.99 -10.78 -1.52
CA GLN A 79 -14.47 -9.69 -2.38
C GLN A 79 -15.68 -9.04 -1.71
N ALA A 80 -15.75 -7.71 -1.73
CA ALA A 80 -16.89 -6.96 -1.26
C ALA A 80 -17.15 -5.76 -2.15
N VAL A 81 -18.38 -5.24 -2.16
CA VAL A 81 -18.71 -4.00 -2.86
C VAL A 81 -18.37 -2.82 -1.96
N TRP A 82 -17.47 -1.97 -2.42
CA TRP A 82 -17.11 -0.74 -1.74
C TRP A 82 -17.44 0.47 -2.59
N ARG A 83 -17.85 1.55 -1.93
CA ARG A 83 -18.11 2.84 -2.55
C ARG A 83 -17.30 3.93 -1.83
N PRO A 84 -16.23 4.47 -2.44
CA PRO A 84 -15.62 5.71 -1.94
C PRO A 84 -16.61 6.88 -2.05
N ALA A 85 -16.40 7.93 -1.26
CA ALA A 85 -17.22 9.14 -1.35
C ALA A 85 -17.24 9.68 -2.80
N ASP A 86 -18.43 10.06 -3.27
CA ASP A 86 -18.67 10.63 -4.60
C ASP A 86 -18.24 9.77 -5.81
N ALA A 87 -18.05 8.46 -5.61
CA ALA A 87 -17.62 7.54 -6.66
C ALA A 87 -18.58 6.35 -6.84
N ALA A 88 -18.48 5.64 -7.97
CA ALA A 88 -19.32 4.47 -8.24
C ALA A 88 -18.98 3.29 -7.31
N PRO A 89 -19.95 2.49 -6.83
CA PRO A 89 -19.67 1.21 -6.17
C PRO A 89 -18.85 0.29 -7.05
N ARG A 90 -17.92 -0.47 -6.47
CA ARG A 90 -17.04 -1.41 -7.19
C ARG A 90 -16.65 -2.61 -6.34
N PRO A 91 -16.33 -3.76 -6.96
CA PRO A 91 -15.75 -4.88 -6.23
C PRO A 91 -14.33 -4.53 -5.79
N VAL A 92 -13.98 -4.89 -4.56
CA VAL A 92 -12.62 -4.78 -4.03
C VAL A 92 -12.20 -6.07 -3.31
N ALA A 93 -10.93 -6.42 -3.46
CA ALA A 93 -10.30 -7.48 -2.68
C ALA A 93 -9.89 -6.93 -1.30
N CYS A 94 -10.38 -7.53 -0.22
CA CYS A 94 -10.06 -7.11 1.15
C CYS A 94 -10.02 -8.29 2.12
N CYS A 95 -9.58 -8.01 3.35
CA CYS A 95 -9.56 -8.99 4.42
C CYS A 95 -10.99 -9.39 4.84
N PRO A 96 -11.19 -10.55 5.50
CA PRO A 96 -12.52 -10.98 5.93
C PRO A 96 -13.25 -9.98 6.83
N ALA A 97 -12.53 -9.25 7.68
CA ALA A 97 -13.09 -8.27 8.60
C ALA A 97 -13.67 -7.05 7.86
N ASP A 98 -12.91 -6.48 6.92
CA ASP A 98 -13.38 -5.35 6.11
C ASP A 98 -14.54 -5.77 5.18
N ALA A 99 -14.49 -6.98 4.62
CA ALA A 99 -15.61 -7.50 3.83
C ALA A 99 -16.90 -7.57 4.68
N ALA A 100 -16.80 -8.01 5.94
CA ALA A 100 -17.94 -8.04 6.85
C ALA A 100 -18.48 -6.64 7.18
N LEU A 101 -17.59 -5.65 7.39
CA LEU A 101 -17.98 -4.25 7.61
C LEU A 101 -18.75 -3.70 6.41
N LEU A 102 -18.21 -3.87 5.20
CA LEU A 102 -18.85 -3.39 3.97
C LEU A 102 -20.21 -4.05 3.73
N ASN A 103 -20.33 -5.35 3.94
CA ASN A 103 -21.60 -6.08 3.81
C ASN A 103 -22.64 -5.62 4.83
N ALA A 104 -22.20 -5.12 5.99
CA ALA A 104 -23.06 -4.51 7.01
C ALA A 104 -23.36 -3.02 6.76
N GLY A 105 -22.92 -2.45 5.63
CA GLY A 105 -23.08 -1.03 5.32
C GLY A 105 -22.22 -0.10 6.17
N LYS A 106 -21.17 -0.64 6.81
CA LYS A 106 -20.22 0.11 7.65
C LYS A 106 -18.97 0.47 6.85
N PRO A 107 -18.27 1.57 7.21
CA PRO A 107 -16.97 1.86 6.60
C PRO A 107 -15.96 0.75 6.92
N PRO A 108 -15.02 0.45 6.00
CA PRO A 108 -13.92 -0.45 6.29
C PRO A 108 -13.03 0.14 7.39
N ALA A 109 -12.26 -0.71 8.06
CA ALA A 109 -11.27 -0.30 9.06
C ALA A 109 -10.01 0.23 8.36
N ALA A 110 -10.18 1.27 7.55
CA ALA A 110 -9.11 1.81 6.73
C ALA A 110 -8.00 2.42 7.58
N ARG A 111 -6.75 2.20 7.15
CA ARG A 111 -5.63 3.00 7.65
C ARG A 111 -5.92 4.48 7.36
N LYS A 112 -5.55 5.35 8.29
CA LYS A 112 -5.69 6.80 8.18
C LYS A 112 -4.33 7.47 8.13
N THR A 113 -4.27 8.63 7.48
CA THR A 113 -3.09 9.47 7.36
C THR A 113 -3.45 10.93 7.70
N PRO A 114 -2.52 11.75 8.23
CA PRO A 114 -2.78 13.15 8.53
C PRO A 114 -3.09 13.98 7.28
N SER A 115 -4.05 14.90 7.41
CA SER A 115 -4.39 15.93 6.42
C SER A 115 -4.60 17.28 7.11
N LEU A 116 -4.80 18.36 6.33
CA LEU A 116 -5.09 19.70 6.86
C LEU A 116 -6.36 19.72 7.73
N ASP A 117 -7.34 18.88 7.42
CA ASP A 117 -8.64 18.82 8.10
C ASP A 117 -8.70 17.70 9.16
N GLY A 118 -7.56 17.12 9.53
CA GLY A 118 -7.44 16.01 10.49
C GLY A 118 -7.11 14.68 9.81
N MET A 119 -7.41 13.56 10.47
CA MET A 119 -7.08 12.24 9.96
C MET A 119 -8.05 11.82 8.84
N THR A 120 -7.51 11.57 7.65
CA THR A 120 -8.26 11.14 6.48
C THR A 120 -7.95 9.67 6.16
N PRO A 121 -8.89 8.87 5.62
CA PRO A 121 -8.55 7.53 5.16
C PRO A 121 -7.49 7.55 4.05
N LEU A 122 -6.71 6.47 3.96
CA LEU A 122 -5.55 6.37 3.07
C LEU A 122 -5.87 6.63 1.57
N TRP A 123 -7.09 6.32 1.12
CA TRP A 123 -7.51 6.60 -0.26
C TRP A 123 -7.68 8.10 -0.58
N ASP A 124 -7.65 8.96 0.44
CA ASP A 124 -7.62 10.43 0.35
C ASP A 124 -6.23 10.99 0.76
N GLY A 125 -5.23 10.11 0.87
CA GLY A 125 -3.89 10.45 1.32
C GLY A 125 -3.01 11.17 0.29
N THR A 126 -1.75 11.34 0.67
CA THR A 126 -0.72 12.09 -0.05
C THR A 126 0.06 11.24 -1.06
N GLU A 127 0.96 11.86 -1.82
CA GLU A 127 1.92 11.16 -2.67
C GLU A 127 2.87 10.25 -1.88
N THR A 128 3.26 10.66 -0.68
CA THR A 128 4.10 9.85 0.20
C THR A 128 3.38 8.56 0.61
N ASP A 129 2.08 8.64 0.91
CA ASP A 129 1.24 7.48 1.20
C ASP A 129 1.10 6.55 -0.02
N ALA A 130 1.09 7.12 -1.24
CA ALA A 130 1.03 6.35 -2.48
C ALA A 130 2.29 5.50 -2.70
N TYR A 131 3.48 6.05 -2.45
CA TYR A 131 4.73 5.28 -2.55
C TYR A 131 4.79 4.15 -1.53
N TRP A 132 4.30 4.38 -0.32
CA TRP A 132 4.19 3.33 0.70
C TRP A 132 3.25 2.20 0.25
N LEU A 133 2.07 2.54 -0.28
CA LEU A 133 1.14 1.55 -0.85
C LEU A 133 1.75 0.76 -2.00
N LEU A 134 2.47 1.44 -2.90
CA LEU A 134 3.20 0.77 -4.00
C LEU A 134 4.22 -0.23 -3.45
N GLY A 135 4.88 0.07 -2.33
CA GLY A 135 5.71 -0.86 -1.56
C GLY A 135 5.05 -2.21 -1.30
N HIS A 136 3.89 -2.17 -0.66
CA HIS A 136 3.17 -3.39 -0.30
C HIS A 136 2.55 -4.12 -1.49
N HIS A 137 2.14 -3.39 -2.53
CA HIS A 137 1.44 -3.95 -3.69
C HIS A 137 2.36 -4.32 -4.87
N ALA A 138 3.64 -3.91 -4.88
CA ALA A 138 4.54 -4.07 -6.02
C ALA A 138 4.66 -5.52 -6.52
N MET A 139 4.73 -6.49 -5.60
CA MET A 139 4.95 -7.89 -5.95
C MET A 139 3.70 -8.65 -6.34
N THR A 140 2.54 -8.19 -5.87
CA THR A 140 1.26 -8.87 -6.09
C THR A 140 0.44 -8.25 -7.23
N GLY A 141 1.01 -7.21 -7.84
CA GLY A 141 0.37 -6.38 -8.84
C GLY A 141 -0.37 -5.19 -8.22
N THR A 142 -0.23 -4.03 -8.86
CA THR A 142 -0.88 -2.79 -8.42
C THR A 142 -2.28 -2.60 -9.02
N ALA A 143 -2.69 -3.44 -9.98
CA ALA A 143 -3.99 -3.32 -10.64
C ALA A 143 -5.20 -3.42 -9.68
N PRO A 144 -5.23 -4.31 -8.67
CA PRO A 144 -6.30 -4.32 -7.67
C PRO A 144 -6.35 -3.02 -6.85
N LEU A 145 -5.19 -2.46 -6.50
CA LEU A 145 -5.07 -1.20 -5.76
C LEU A 145 -5.59 -0.02 -6.59
N THR A 146 -5.12 0.12 -7.84
CA THR A 146 -5.51 1.23 -8.72
C THR A 146 -6.99 1.16 -9.11
N SER A 147 -7.53 -0.05 -9.31
CA SER A 147 -8.96 -0.28 -9.55
C SER A 147 -9.81 0.11 -8.34
N ALA A 148 -9.42 -0.34 -7.14
CA ALA A 148 -10.14 0.02 -5.92
C ALA A 148 -10.20 1.55 -5.75
N TYR A 149 -9.06 2.23 -5.87
CA TYR A 149 -8.96 3.67 -5.62
C TYR A 149 -9.29 4.55 -6.83
N GLN A 150 -9.85 3.99 -7.90
CA GLN A 150 -10.29 4.76 -9.05
C GLN A 150 -11.19 5.96 -8.62
N GLN A 151 -11.00 7.14 -9.21
CA GLN A 151 -11.75 8.36 -8.84
C GLN A 151 -11.52 8.90 -7.40
N THR A 152 -10.66 8.31 -6.58
CA THR A 152 -10.22 8.94 -5.31
C THR A 152 -8.99 9.83 -5.54
N PRO A 153 -8.63 10.73 -4.60
CA PRO A 153 -7.35 11.44 -4.62
C PRO A 153 -6.16 10.49 -4.76
N MET A 154 -6.12 9.41 -3.98
CA MET A 154 -5.07 8.39 -4.07
C MET A 154 -5.03 7.73 -5.46
N GLY A 155 -6.18 7.39 -6.04
CA GLY A 155 -6.21 6.81 -7.40
C GLY A 155 -5.62 7.73 -8.45
N ARG A 156 -5.86 9.05 -8.37
CA ARG A 156 -5.25 10.03 -9.27
C ARG A 156 -3.73 10.08 -9.08
N THR A 157 -3.27 10.06 -7.85
CA THR A 157 -1.84 10.02 -7.51
C THR A 157 -1.17 8.75 -8.03
N LEU A 158 -1.76 7.58 -7.78
CA LEU A 158 -1.24 6.30 -8.28
C LEU A 158 -1.18 6.27 -9.82
N ALA A 159 -2.22 6.75 -10.50
CA ALA A 159 -2.23 6.85 -11.96
C ALA A 159 -1.09 7.74 -12.47
N ARG A 160 -0.86 8.90 -11.84
CA ARG A 160 0.28 9.78 -12.15
C ARG A 160 1.62 9.05 -11.97
N LEU A 161 1.83 8.43 -10.81
CA LEU A 161 3.09 7.75 -10.49
C LEU A 161 3.39 6.54 -11.38
N LEU A 162 2.37 5.81 -11.82
CA LEU A 162 2.53 4.59 -12.61
C LEU A 162 2.56 4.82 -14.12
N HIS A 163 2.03 5.94 -14.62
CA HIS A 163 1.90 6.22 -16.06
C HIS A 163 2.82 7.32 -16.58
N HIS A 164 3.48 8.10 -15.73
CA HIS A 164 4.57 8.97 -16.17
C HIS A 164 5.90 8.21 -16.14
N ARG A 165 6.28 7.67 -17.31
CA ARG A 165 7.66 7.36 -17.67
C ARG A 165 8.14 8.39 -18.68
#